data_AF-A0A7S2T2U6-F1
#
_entry.id   AF-A0A7S2T2U6-F1
#
_cell.length_a   1.000
_cell.length_b   1.000
_cell.length_c   1.000
_cell.angle_alpha   90.00
_cell.angle_beta   90.00
_cell.angle_gamma   90.00
#
_symmetry.space_group_name_H-M   'P 1'
#
loop_
_entity.id
_entity.type
_entity.pdbx_description
1 polymer ?
#
loop_
_entity_poly.entity_id
_entity_poly.type
_entity_poly.pdbx_seq_one_letter_code
_entity_poly.pdbx_strand_id
1 'polypeptide(L)'
;KMKQGRGGNAVACSSTACSPSSGRWRRGGSAVASALKKGDESGLDLRFKERVKGIPPTEDAVYPAGDMCSRCGLCDTYYVAKVKEACGFIGDGMSRIDQLEEQVHGRQRDLGEADEVTFGVHEHMSFCKLTPGVEGAQWTGVVTTIAVEMLRAGMVEAVVCVQSDPEDELKPKPCIAMTEEEVIEARGVKPSLSPNLEVLAEGEARG
;
A
#
# COMPACT_ATOMS: atom_id res chain seq x y z
N LYS A 1 -27.19 57.15 -20.61
CA LYS A 1 -27.28 55.82 -21.26
C LYS A 1 -26.66 54.81 -20.30
N MET A 2 -27.45 54.20 -19.41
CA MET A 2 -27.95 52.80 -19.50
C MET A 2 -26.79 51.79 -19.59
N LYS A 3 -26.50 51.06 -18.48
CA LYS A 3 -26.93 49.65 -18.16
C LYS A 3 -26.05 48.65 -18.94
N GLN A 4 -25.46 47.56 -18.43
CA GLN A 4 -25.54 46.63 -17.26
C GLN A 4 -24.12 46.02 -17.10
N GLY A 5 -23.62 45.45 -16.01
CA GLY A 5 -24.24 44.73 -14.90
C GLY A 5 -23.91 43.23 -14.98
N ARG A 6 -22.97 42.73 -14.17
CA ARG A 6 -23.03 41.42 -13.48
C ARG A 6 -21.86 41.28 -12.51
N GLY A 7 -22.19 41.44 -11.22
CA GLY A 7 -21.32 41.10 -10.10
C GLY A 7 -21.27 39.59 -9.92
N GLY A 8 -20.06 39.06 -9.74
CA GLY A 8 -19.85 37.72 -9.20
C GLY A 8 -19.96 37.78 -7.69
N ASN A 9 -21.03 37.21 -7.15
CA ASN A 9 -21.18 36.97 -5.72
C ASN A 9 -20.08 36.01 -5.26
N ALA A 10 -19.14 36.51 -4.46
CA ALA A 10 -18.39 35.67 -3.55
C ALA A 10 -19.38 35.11 -2.53
N VAL A 11 -19.65 33.81 -2.60
CA VAL A 11 -20.43 33.13 -1.57
C VAL A 11 -19.50 32.94 -0.38
N ALA A 12 -19.57 33.88 0.55
CA ALA A 12 -19.06 33.70 1.90
C ALA A 12 -19.83 32.52 2.53
N CYS A 13 -19.12 31.44 2.85
CA CYS A 13 -19.71 30.33 3.59
C CYS A 13 -19.94 30.79 5.03
N SER A 14 -21.19 31.16 5.31
CA SER A 14 -21.69 31.57 6.61
C SER A 14 -21.45 30.45 7.62
N SER A 15 -20.74 30.79 8.70
CA SER A 15 -20.59 30.03 9.93
C SER A 15 -21.95 29.62 10.48
N THR A 16 -22.41 28.44 10.10
CA THR A 16 -23.58 27.80 10.70
C THR A 16 -23.08 26.49 11.29
N ALA A 17 -23.21 26.38 12.61
CA ALA A 17 -22.77 25.25 13.39
C ALA A 17 -23.34 23.93 12.83
N CYS A 18 -22.48 23.12 12.21
CA CYS A 18 -22.77 21.71 12.02
C CYS A 18 -22.74 21.05 13.40
N SER A 19 -23.93 20.83 13.96
CA SER A 19 -24.10 19.91 15.08
C SER A 19 -23.53 18.55 14.72
N PRO A 20 -22.88 17.84 15.65
CA PRO A 20 -22.33 16.52 15.39
C PRO A 20 -23.49 15.54 15.26
N SER A 21 -23.97 15.33 14.04
CA SER A 21 -24.74 14.13 13.75
C SER A 21 -23.77 12.97 13.98
N SER A 22 -24.06 12.16 14.98
CA SER A 22 -23.34 10.94 15.33
C SER A 22 -23.40 9.98 14.14
N GLY A 23 -22.47 10.16 13.20
CA GLY A 23 -22.17 9.24 12.12
C GLY A 23 -21.55 8.00 12.73
N ARG A 24 -22.40 7.16 13.32
CA ARG A 24 -22.05 5.78 13.65
C ARG A 24 -21.62 5.13 12.35
N TRP A 25 -20.30 4.95 12.16
CA TRP A 25 -19.78 4.01 11.19
C TRP A 25 -20.54 2.71 11.41
N ARG A 26 -21.45 2.39 10.48
CA ARG A 26 -22.09 1.08 10.49
C ARG A 26 -20.95 0.10 10.38
N ARG A 27 -20.77 -0.72 11.42
CA ARG A 27 -20.10 -2.01 11.27
C ARG A 27 -20.92 -2.76 10.21
N GLY A 28 -20.53 -2.61 8.95
CA GLY A 28 -20.90 -3.49 7.86
C GLY A 28 -20.23 -4.82 8.12
N GLY A 29 -20.71 -5.53 9.13
CA GLY A 29 -20.40 -6.94 9.29
C GLY A 29 -21.11 -7.69 8.17
N SER A 30 -20.35 -8.60 7.54
CA SER A 30 -20.83 -9.64 6.63
C SER A 30 -21.09 -9.20 5.18
N ALA A 31 -20.01 -9.12 4.39
CA ALA A 31 -20.02 -9.55 2.97
C ALA A 31 -18.60 -9.69 2.37
N VAL A 32 -17.58 -8.99 2.90
CA VAL A 32 -16.19 -9.09 2.37
C VAL A 32 -15.40 -10.28 2.94
N ALA A 33 -15.94 -10.97 3.94
CA ALA A 33 -15.29 -12.11 4.61
C ALA A 33 -15.67 -13.49 4.02
N SER A 34 -16.31 -13.57 2.84
CA SER A 34 -16.81 -14.86 2.31
C SER A 34 -16.55 -15.13 0.83
N ALA A 35 -15.54 -14.50 0.21
CA ALA A 35 -15.15 -14.84 -1.16
C ALA A 35 -13.65 -15.06 -1.37
N LEU A 36 -12.85 -15.18 -0.31
CA LEU A 36 -11.62 -15.97 -0.41
C LEU A 36 -12.07 -17.43 -0.45
N LYS A 37 -12.26 -17.97 -1.67
CA LYS A 37 -12.20 -19.42 -1.86
C LYS A 37 -10.93 -19.86 -1.14
N LYS A 38 -11.07 -20.73 -0.14
CA LYS A 38 -9.93 -21.44 0.45
C LYS A 38 -9.13 -21.99 -0.73
N GLY A 39 -8.04 -21.31 -1.05
CA GLY A 39 -7.01 -21.86 -1.90
C GLY A 39 -6.66 -23.21 -1.29
N ASP A 40 -6.57 -24.21 -2.15
CA ASP A 40 -6.24 -25.58 -1.80
C ASP A 40 -5.10 -25.62 -0.76
N GLU A 41 -5.43 -25.82 0.52
CA GLU A 41 -4.46 -26.01 1.61
C GLU A 41 -3.79 -27.39 1.52
N SER A 42 -3.92 -28.10 0.40
CA SER A 42 -3.18 -29.33 0.14
C SER A 42 -1.79 -29.01 -0.44
N GLY A 43 -0.87 -28.65 0.45
CA GLY A 43 0.56 -28.89 0.21
C GLY A 43 1.50 -27.69 0.17
N LEU A 44 1.18 -26.56 0.82
CA LEU A 44 2.26 -25.60 1.11
C LEU A 44 3.17 -26.18 2.20
N ASP A 45 4.28 -26.75 1.77
CA ASP A 45 5.33 -27.24 2.65
C ASP A 45 6.01 -26.07 3.40
N LEU A 46 5.43 -25.63 4.51
CA LEU A 46 5.98 -24.57 5.36
C LEU A 46 7.39 -24.87 5.91
N ARG A 47 7.89 -26.11 5.77
CA ARG A 47 9.27 -26.49 6.18
C ARG A 47 10.33 -25.74 5.39
N PHE A 48 9.99 -25.07 4.29
CA PHE A 48 10.94 -24.22 3.57
C PHE A 48 11.48 -23.08 4.46
N LYS A 49 10.68 -22.57 5.41
CA LYS A 49 11.09 -21.48 6.32
C LYS A 49 12.32 -21.84 7.16
N GLU A 50 12.47 -23.11 7.51
CA GLU A 50 13.60 -23.62 8.32
C GLU A 50 14.86 -23.89 7.49
N ARG A 51 14.70 -24.13 6.18
CA ARG A 51 15.76 -24.64 5.30
C ARG A 51 16.36 -23.56 4.41
N VAL A 52 15.56 -22.57 4.06
CA VAL A 52 15.92 -21.52 3.12
C VAL A 52 16.31 -20.27 3.89
N LYS A 53 17.50 -19.74 3.59
CA LYS A 53 17.96 -18.46 4.11
C LYS A 53 17.85 -17.42 3.00
N GLY A 54 17.46 -16.21 3.39
CA GLY A 54 17.45 -15.08 2.48
C GLY A 54 18.86 -14.70 2.00
N ILE A 55 18.91 -13.91 0.95
CA ILE A 55 20.14 -13.31 0.44
C ILE A 55 20.50 -12.15 1.37
N PRO A 56 21.71 -12.08 1.92
CA PRO A 56 22.11 -10.96 2.76
C PRO A 56 22.12 -9.67 1.91
N PRO A 57 21.51 -8.56 2.37
CA PRO A 57 21.39 -7.32 1.61
C PRO A 57 22.73 -6.55 1.64
N THR A 58 23.73 -7.06 0.94
CA THR A 58 25.02 -6.40 0.71
C THR A 58 25.04 -5.72 -0.65
N GLU A 59 26.01 -4.81 -0.86
CA GLU A 59 26.21 -4.14 -2.16
C GLU A 59 26.49 -5.17 -3.27
N ASP A 60 27.32 -6.19 -2.97
CA ASP A 60 27.70 -7.25 -3.90
C ASP A 60 26.67 -8.39 -4.03
N ALA A 61 25.51 -8.28 -3.38
CA ALA A 61 24.51 -9.33 -3.39
C ALA A 61 23.90 -9.52 -4.79
N VAL A 62 23.96 -10.76 -5.29
CA VAL A 62 23.39 -11.14 -6.58
C VAL A 62 21.99 -11.72 -6.38
N TYR A 63 20.98 -11.02 -6.91
CA TYR A 63 19.58 -11.44 -6.83
C TYR A 63 19.17 -12.30 -8.03
N PRO A 64 18.13 -13.15 -7.89
CA PRO A 64 17.68 -14.01 -8.98
C PRO A 64 17.26 -13.28 -10.27
N ALA A 65 16.83 -12.01 -10.16
CA ALA A 65 16.47 -11.18 -11.31
C ALA A 65 17.69 -10.50 -11.99
N GLY A 66 18.90 -10.74 -11.50
CA GLY A 66 20.12 -10.08 -11.98
C GLY A 66 20.02 -8.56 -11.89
N ASP A 67 20.51 -7.88 -12.94
CA ASP A 67 20.52 -6.42 -13.04
C ASP A 67 19.11 -5.78 -13.13
N MET A 68 18.07 -6.59 -13.36
CA MET A 68 16.67 -6.12 -13.39
C MET A 68 16.00 -6.15 -12.01
N CYS A 69 16.73 -6.52 -10.95
CA CYS A 69 16.17 -6.59 -9.62
C CYS A 69 15.71 -5.21 -9.12
N SER A 70 14.40 -5.07 -8.84
CA SER A 70 13.84 -3.86 -8.24
C SER A 70 14.06 -3.75 -6.73
N ARG A 71 14.87 -4.64 -6.13
CA ARG A 71 15.15 -4.70 -4.69
C ARG A 71 13.87 -4.64 -3.83
N CYS A 72 12.86 -5.44 -4.15
CA CYS A 72 11.57 -5.41 -3.44
C CYS A 72 11.58 -6.00 -2.03
N GLY A 73 12.67 -6.66 -1.60
CA GLY A 73 12.80 -7.27 -0.26
C GLY A 73 12.45 -8.77 -0.17
N LEU A 74 11.80 -9.33 -1.19
CA LEU A 74 11.30 -10.72 -1.14
C LEU A 74 12.43 -11.74 -0.92
N CYS A 75 13.58 -11.51 -1.57
CA CYS A 75 14.70 -12.44 -1.53
C CYS A 75 15.56 -12.31 -0.27
N ASP A 76 15.35 -11.26 0.53
CA ASP A 76 16.15 -11.00 1.75
C ASP A 76 15.69 -11.87 2.93
N THR A 77 14.60 -12.62 2.73
CA THR A 77 14.01 -13.54 3.70
C THR A 77 13.92 -14.96 3.14
N TYR A 78 13.39 -15.91 3.93
CA TYR A 78 13.10 -17.27 3.46
C TYR A 78 12.09 -17.33 2.29
N TYR A 79 11.37 -16.24 1.99
CA TYR A 79 10.50 -16.16 0.83
C TYR A 79 11.23 -16.17 -0.51
N VAL A 80 12.57 -16.09 -0.52
CA VAL A 80 13.37 -16.38 -1.72
C VAL A 80 13.03 -17.76 -2.32
N ALA A 81 12.55 -18.71 -1.51
CA ALA A 81 12.02 -20.00 -1.97
C ALA A 81 10.92 -19.87 -3.04
N LYS A 82 10.18 -18.76 -3.03
CA LYS A 82 9.05 -18.45 -3.90
C LYS A 82 9.38 -17.45 -5.01
N VAL A 83 10.64 -17.06 -5.17
CA VAL A 83 11.04 -16.02 -6.14
C VAL A 83 10.62 -16.32 -7.57
N LYS A 84 10.62 -17.60 -7.99
CA LYS A 84 10.21 -18.00 -9.35
C LYS A 84 8.70 -17.87 -9.60
N GLU A 85 7.90 -17.88 -8.54
CA GLU A 85 6.44 -17.82 -8.57
C GLU A 85 5.89 -16.43 -8.22
N ALA A 86 6.72 -15.56 -7.63
CA ALA A 86 6.29 -14.27 -7.09
C ALA A 86 7.00 -13.05 -7.71
N CYS A 87 8.25 -13.19 -8.19
CA CYS A 87 9.00 -12.06 -8.72
C CYS A 87 8.33 -11.48 -9.99
N GLY A 88 8.26 -10.14 -10.07
CA GLY A 88 7.75 -9.42 -11.24
C GLY A 88 8.68 -9.42 -12.45
N PHE A 89 9.90 -9.96 -12.33
CA PHE A 89 10.93 -9.94 -13.38
C PHE A 89 11.38 -11.35 -13.83
N ILE A 90 10.81 -12.41 -13.25
CA ILE A 90 11.18 -13.81 -13.54
C ILE A 90 9.95 -14.60 -13.96
N GLY A 91 10.14 -15.50 -14.93
CA GLY A 91 9.04 -16.28 -15.51
C GLY A 91 8.06 -15.36 -16.23
N ASP A 92 6.77 -15.48 -15.91
CA ASP A 92 5.71 -14.62 -16.45
C ASP A 92 5.88 -13.14 -16.03
N GLY A 93 6.69 -12.86 -15.01
CA GLY A 93 6.94 -11.51 -14.51
C GLY A 93 5.66 -10.75 -14.19
N MET A 94 5.55 -9.51 -14.68
CA MET A 94 4.38 -8.65 -14.47
C MET A 94 3.12 -9.12 -15.23
N SER A 95 3.21 -9.98 -16.25
CA SER A 95 2.02 -10.49 -16.96
C SER A 95 1.11 -11.33 -16.05
N ARG A 96 1.63 -11.80 -14.90
CA ARG A 96 0.86 -12.48 -13.86
C ARG A 96 -0.25 -11.59 -13.26
N ILE A 97 -0.16 -10.26 -13.40
CA ILE A 97 -1.18 -9.31 -12.92
C ILE A 97 -2.57 -9.68 -13.44
N ASP A 98 -2.71 -10.12 -14.70
CA ASP A 98 -4.01 -10.45 -15.29
C ASP A 98 -4.71 -11.60 -14.55
N GLN A 99 -3.95 -12.58 -14.05
CA GLN A 99 -4.50 -13.68 -13.24
C GLN A 99 -4.76 -13.25 -11.79
N LEU A 100 -3.94 -12.34 -11.26
CA LEU A 100 -4.07 -11.84 -9.88
C LEU A 100 -5.24 -10.87 -9.75
N GLU A 101 -5.61 -10.13 -10.80
CA GLU A 101 -6.77 -9.23 -10.78
C GLU A 101 -8.06 -9.97 -10.43
N GLU A 102 -8.30 -11.14 -11.03
CA GLU A 102 -9.49 -11.94 -10.71
C GLU A 102 -9.49 -12.40 -9.25
N GLN A 103 -8.31 -12.77 -8.71
CA GLN A 103 -8.18 -13.21 -7.33
C GLN A 103 -8.35 -12.08 -6.31
N VAL A 104 -7.82 -10.88 -6.63
CA VAL A 104 -7.80 -9.73 -5.72
C VAL A 104 -9.09 -8.90 -5.82
N HIS A 105 -9.64 -8.73 -7.02
CA HIS A 105 -10.79 -7.86 -7.29
C HIS A 105 -12.07 -8.63 -7.63
N GLY A 106 -12.01 -9.96 -7.82
CA GLY A 106 -13.14 -10.79 -8.23
C GLY A 106 -13.50 -10.70 -9.72
N ARG A 107 -12.73 -9.93 -10.49
CA ARG A 107 -12.87 -9.78 -11.95
C ARG A 107 -11.55 -9.32 -12.57
N GLN A 108 -11.41 -9.52 -13.87
CA GLN A 108 -10.34 -8.91 -14.68
C GLN A 108 -10.76 -7.53 -15.19
N ARG A 109 -9.77 -6.74 -15.63
CA ARG A 109 -10.03 -5.48 -16.35
C ARG A 109 -10.77 -5.72 -17.67
N ASP A 110 -11.67 -4.81 -18.04
CA ASP A 110 -12.34 -4.80 -19.34
C ASP A 110 -11.46 -4.12 -20.39
N LEU A 111 -11.00 -4.88 -21.38
CA LEU A 111 -10.16 -4.36 -22.47
C LEU A 111 -10.95 -3.50 -23.47
N GLY A 112 -12.28 -3.48 -23.39
CA GLY A 112 -13.15 -2.56 -24.12
C GLY A 112 -13.27 -1.18 -23.47
N GLU A 113 -12.92 -1.04 -22.19
CA GLU A 113 -13.05 0.20 -21.43
C GLU A 113 -11.70 0.93 -21.30
N ALA A 114 -11.62 2.13 -21.87
CA ALA A 114 -10.35 2.87 -21.99
C ALA A 114 -9.71 3.22 -20.63
N ASP A 115 -10.53 3.52 -19.63
CA ASP A 115 -10.07 3.83 -18.28
C ASP A 115 -9.48 2.59 -17.61
N GLU A 116 -10.08 1.40 -17.79
CA GLU A 116 -9.55 0.17 -17.21
C GLU A 116 -8.28 -0.32 -17.90
N VAL A 117 -8.15 -0.07 -19.21
CA VAL A 117 -6.90 -0.34 -19.94
C VAL A 117 -5.75 0.53 -19.41
N THR A 118 -6.03 1.76 -19.00
CA THR A 118 -5.01 2.73 -18.56
C THR A 118 -4.71 2.64 -17.07
N PHE A 119 -5.73 2.48 -16.23
CA PHE A 119 -5.64 2.58 -14.77
C PHE A 119 -5.89 1.26 -14.04
N GLY A 120 -6.30 0.19 -14.76
CA GLY A 120 -6.64 -1.11 -14.18
C GLY A 120 -8.04 -1.16 -13.58
N VAL A 121 -8.35 -2.26 -12.89
CA VAL A 121 -9.63 -2.49 -12.22
C VAL A 121 -9.86 -1.46 -11.11
N HIS A 122 -10.94 -0.69 -11.19
CA HIS A 122 -11.31 0.31 -10.19
C HIS A 122 -12.84 0.47 -10.07
N GLU A 123 -13.31 1.01 -8.94
CA GLU A 123 -14.73 1.37 -8.73
C GLU A 123 -14.96 2.89 -8.84
N HIS A 124 -14.04 3.69 -8.28
CA HIS A 124 -14.14 5.15 -8.23
C HIS A 124 -12.76 5.81 -8.37
N MET A 125 -12.69 6.89 -9.14
CA MET A 125 -11.51 7.77 -9.24
C MET A 125 -11.87 9.17 -8.73
N SER A 126 -11.01 9.77 -7.92
CA SER A 126 -11.27 11.07 -7.29
C SER A 126 -9.99 11.81 -6.93
N PHE A 127 -10.06 13.14 -6.92
CA PHE A 127 -9.01 13.99 -6.36
C PHE A 127 -9.33 14.32 -4.91
N CYS A 128 -8.33 14.22 -4.04
CA CYS A 128 -8.48 14.55 -2.63
C CYS A 128 -7.30 15.38 -2.12
N LYS A 129 -7.56 16.17 -1.07
CA LYS A 129 -6.57 17.00 -0.38
C LYS A 129 -6.89 17.01 1.12
N LEU A 130 -5.91 16.68 1.95
CA LEU A 130 -6.07 16.77 3.40
C LEU A 130 -5.97 18.23 3.89
N THR A 131 -6.81 18.62 4.84
CA THR A 131 -6.82 19.97 5.45
C THR A 131 -7.14 19.87 6.96
N PRO A 132 -6.21 20.22 7.87
CA PRO A 132 -4.79 20.55 7.59
C PRO A 132 -4.04 19.33 7.04
N GLY A 133 -2.99 19.56 6.24
CA GLY A 133 -2.11 18.49 5.79
C GLY A 133 -1.18 17.99 6.89
N VAL A 134 -0.62 16.79 6.72
CA VAL A 134 0.43 16.26 7.61
C VAL A 134 1.76 16.98 7.31
N GLU A 135 2.35 17.60 8.32
CA GLU A 135 3.62 18.31 8.19
C GLU A 135 4.77 17.37 7.80
N GLY A 136 5.57 17.77 6.79
CA GLY A 136 6.69 16.97 6.28
C GLY A 136 6.29 15.78 5.39
N ALA A 137 5.01 15.59 5.09
CA ALA A 137 4.59 14.62 4.07
C ALA A 137 4.93 15.10 2.64
N GLN A 138 5.07 14.16 1.69
CA GLN A 138 5.39 14.48 0.28
C GLN A 138 4.35 15.39 -0.39
N TRP A 139 3.08 15.24 0.00
CA TRP A 139 1.95 16.03 -0.49
C TRP A 139 1.15 16.53 0.71
N THR A 140 -0.12 16.14 0.84
CA THR A 140 -0.95 16.52 2.01
C THR A 140 -1.04 15.44 3.09
N GLY A 141 -0.43 14.26 2.86
CA GLY A 141 -0.36 13.20 3.86
C GLY A 141 -1.49 12.17 3.85
N VAL A 142 -2.24 12.06 2.74
CA VAL A 142 -3.38 11.12 2.61
C VAL A 142 -3.00 9.68 2.98
N VAL A 143 -1.86 9.18 2.48
CA VAL A 143 -1.37 7.81 2.79
C VAL A 143 -1.10 7.63 4.27
N THR A 144 -0.38 8.57 4.90
CA THR A 144 -0.07 8.54 6.33
C THR A 144 -1.36 8.58 7.16
N THR A 145 -2.32 9.45 6.82
CA THR A 145 -3.59 9.54 7.54
C THR A 145 -4.42 8.27 7.41
N ILE A 146 -4.51 7.66 6.23
CA ILE A 146 -5.22 6.38 6.06
C ILE A 146 -4.61 5.31 6.99
N ALA A 147 -3.29 5.15 6.98
CA ALA A 147 -2.60 4.16 7.81
C ALA A 147 -2.83 4.39 9.31
N VAL A 148 -2.71 5.63 9.78
CA VAL A 148 -2.97 6.01 11.18
C VAL A 148 -4.42 5.72 11.57
N GLU A 149 -5.39 6.12 10.75
CA GLU A 149 -6.81 5.89 11.07
C GLU A 149 -7.17 4.40 11.03
N MET A 150 -6.55 3.60 10.16
CA MET A 150 -6.75 2.14 10.16
C MET A 150 -6.20 1.47 11.42
N LEU A 151 -5.02 1.90 11.93
CA LEU A 151 -4.49 1.44 13.23
C LEU A 151 -5.40 1.88 14.38
N ARG A 152 -5.76 3.16 14.44
CA ARG A 152 -6.62 3.72 15.48
C ARG A 152 -8.00 3.06 15.53
N ALA A 153 -8.57 2.75 14.37
CA ALA A 153 -9.85 2.05 14.26
C ALA A 153 -9.75 0.54 14.54
N GLY A 154 -8.54 0.00 14.71
CA GLY A 154 -8.30 -1.44 14.88
C GLY A 154 -8.66 -2.25 13.64
N MET A 155 -8.60 -1.65 12.44
CA MET A 155 -8.78 -2.37 11.18
C MET A 155 -7.55 -3.20 10.83
N VAL A 156 -6.38 -2.75 11.28
CA VAL A 156 -5.11 -3.48 11.25
C VAL A 156 -4.42 -3.32 12.61
N GLU A 157 -3.55 -4.27 12.94
CA GLU A 157 -2.69 -4.21 14.14
C GLU A 157 -1.29 -3.66 13.84
N ALA A 158 -0.89 -3.67 12.58
CA ALA A 158 0.40 -3.21 12.11
C ALA A 158 0.34 -2.71 10.66
N VAL A 159 1.27 -1.83 10.30
CA VAL A 159 1.43 -1.26 8.96
C VAL A 159 2.87 -1.44 8.51
N VAL A 160 3.06 -2.03 7.32
CA VAL A 160 4.38 -2.02 6.66
C VAL A 160 4.60 -0.65 6.01
N CYS A 161 5.61 0.08 6.46
CA CYS A 161 5.93 1.41 5.95
C CYS A 161 7.46 1.62 5.84
N VAL A 162 7.86 2.73 5.22
CA VAL A 162 9.27 3.01 4.91
C VAL A 162 9.73 4.26 5.64
N GLN A 163 10.48 4.05 6.72
CA GLN A 163 11.18 5.10 7.45
C GLN A 163 12.48 5.49 6.73
N SER A 164 13.16 6.51 7.24
CA SER A 164 14.52 6.86 6.81
C SER A 164 15.55 6.13 7.65
N ASP A 165 16.71 5.85 7.08
CA ASP A 165 17.88 5.42 7.84
C ASP A 165 18.31 6.58 8.79
N PRO A 166 18.61 6.32 10.08
CA PRO A 166 19.07 7.36 11.01
C PRO A 166 20.35 8.08 10.58
N GLU A 167 21.18 7.45 9.75
CA GLU A 167 22.44 8.01 9.25
C GLU A 167 22.30 8.62 7.85
N ASP A 168 21.22 8.30 7.12
CA ASP A 168 20.94 8.81 5.77
C ASP A 168 19.42 8.96 5.54
N GLU A 169 18.94 10.19 5.56
CA GLU A 169 17.51 10.51 5.40
C GLU A 169 16.93 10.05 4.06
N LEU A 170 17.77 9.91 3.02
CA LEU A 170 17.35 9.50 1.67
C LEU A 170 17.33 7.98 1.49
N LYS A 171 17.95 7.25 2.43
CA LYS A 171 18.01 5.79 2.39
C LYS A 171 16.75 5.21 3.06
N PRO A 172 15.99 4.37 2.35
CA PRO A 172 14.77 3.79 2.87
C PRO A 172 15.08 2.68 3.86
N LYS A 173 14.32 2.65 4.95
CA LYS A 173 14.34 1.60 5.96
C LYS A 173 12.92 1.08 6.18
N PRO A 174 12.54 -0.04 5.52
CA PRO A 174 11.30 -0.74 5.80
C PRO A 174 11.16 -1.08 7.29
N CYS A 175 9.94 -0.98 7.81
CA CYS A 175 9.62 -1.34 9.19
C CYS A 175 8.16 -1.77 9.33
N ILE A 176 7.86 -2.42 10.45
CA ILE A 176 6.49 -2.75 10.86
C ILE A 176 6.09 -1.77 11.96
N ALA A 177 5.31 -0.77 11.59
CA ALA A 177 4.78 0.23 12.51
C ALA A 177 3.50 -0.28 13.18
N MET A 178 3.47 -0.23 14.50
CA MET A 178 2.34 -0.61 15.35
C MET A 178 1.78 0.58 16.13
N THR A 179 2.43 1.74 16.08
CA THR A 179 1.92 2.99 16.66
C THR A 179 1.68 4.07 15.61
N GLU A 180 0.88 5.07 15.97
CA GLU A 180 0.60 6.21 15.08
C GLU A 180 1.87 7.02 14.79
N GLU A 181 2.75 7.16 15.80
CA GLU A 181 4.01 7.88 15.72
C GLU A 181 4.96 7.21 14.72
N GLU A 182 5.11 5.89 14.79
CA GLU A 182 5.97 5.12 13.87
C GLU A 182 5.50 5.27 12.40
N VAL A 183 4.19 5.30 12.17
CA VAL A 183 3.61 5.57 10.83
C VAL A 183 3.89 7.00 10.38
N ILE A 184 3.78 7.99 11.28
CA ILE A 184 4.04 9.40 10.97
C ILE A 184 5.54 9.62 10.69
N GLU A 185 6.44 8.91 11.36
CA GLU A 185 7.88 8.92 11.09
C GLU A 185 8.20 8.41 9.67
N ALA A 186 7.40 7.48 9.15
CA ALA A 186 7.54 6.97 7.79
C ALA A 186 6.98 7.92 6.69
N ARG A 187 6.51 9.12 7.04
CA ARG A 187 6.00 10.08 6.04
C ARG A 187 7.05 10.48 5.00
N GLY A 188 6.55 10.91 3.84
CA GLY A 188 7.40 11.30 2.72
C GLY A 188 7.84 10.12 1.84
N VAL A 189 8.56 10.43 0.77
CA VAL A 189 9.09 9.43 -0.18
C VAL A 189 10.61 9.48 -0.15
N LYS A 190 11.24 8.31 -0.09
CA LYS A 190 12.68 8.15 -0.20
C LYS A 190 12.97 7.79 -1.66
N PRO A 191 13.71 8.62 -2.42
CA PRO A 191 13.80 8.51 -3.88
C PRO A 191 14.79 7.42 -4.33
N SER A 192 14.65 6.20 -3.79
CA SER A 192 15.47 5.04 -4.13
C SER A 192 14.65 3.75 -3.97
N LEU A 193 15.20 2.62 -4.44
CA LEU A 193 14.54 1.32 -4.29
C LEU A 193 14.49 0.93 -2.80
N SER A 194 13.34 0.42 -2.36
CA SER A 194 13.11 0.06 -0.97
C SER A 194 12.69 -1.41 -0.86
N PRO A 195 13.36 -2.20 0.01
CA PRO A 195 13.05 -3.62 0.20
C PRO A 195 11.83 -3.85 1.09
N ASN A 196 10.67 -3.29 0.75
CA ASN A 196 9.45 -3.33 1.59
C ASN A 196 9.04 -4.74 2.04
N LEU A 197 9.34 -5.77 1.27
CA LEU A 197 8.98 -7.15 1.59
C LEU A 197 10.00 -7.86 2.51
N GLU A 198 11.09 -7.20 2.91
CA GLU A 198 12.08 -7.78 3.83
C GLU A 198 11.49 -8.03 5.23
N VAL A 199 10.52 -7.21 5.62
CA VAL A 199 9.85 -7.30 6.92
C VAL A 199 8.75 -8.37 6.96
N LEU A 200 8.43 -9.04 5.86
CA LEU A 200 7.37 -10.06 5.85
C LEU A 200 7.63 -11.19 6.85
N ALA A 201 8.90 -11.62 6.95
CA ALA A 201 9.27 -12.69 7.88
C ALA A 201 9.18 -12.24 9.34
N GLU A 202 9.42 -10.96 9.61
CA GLU A 202 9.22 -10.35 10.92
C GLU A 202 7.73 -10.20 11.25
N GLY A 203 6.90 -9.85 10.25
CA GLY A 203 5.45 -9.76 10.38
C GLY A 203 4.85 -11.07 10.83
N GLU A 204 5.14 -12.16 10.12
CA GLU A 204 4.68 -13.51 10.49
C GLU A 204 5.17 -13.98 11.87
N ALA A 205 6.35 -13.52 12.31
CA ALA A 205 6.88 -13.85 13.63
C ALA A 205 6.14 -13.12 14.76
N ARG A 206 5.46 -12.00 14.44
CA ARG A 206 4.74 -11.16 15.39
C ARG A 206 3.25 -11.53 15.51
N GLY A 207 2.62 -12.13 14.49
CA GLY A 207 1.21 -12.54 14.49
C GLY A 207 0.66 -12.83 13.09
#